data_AF-A0A286SGJ1-F1
#
_entry.id   AF-A0A286SGJ1-F1
#
_cell.length_a   1.000
_cell.length_b   1.000
_cell.length_c   1.000
_cell.angle_alpha   90.00
_cell.angle_beta   90.00
_cell.angle_gamma   90.00
#
_symmetry.space_group_name_H-M   'P 1'
#
loop_
_entity.id
_entity.type
_entity.pdbx_description
1 polymer ?
#
loop_
_entity_poly.entity_id
_entity_poly.type
_entity_poly.pdbx_seq_one_letter_code
_entity_poly.pdbx_strand_id
1 'polypeptide(L)'
;MFLVTLEEKGGGTEQIEFEKNEITIGRLDGNDIRLAKGNVSKFHSKIVSKDGKVIVVDMKSTNGTFVNGKKIAGPQVIKPTDQIFIGDYIINVEPLEESEVQHTRTAAPEEEFYDEEPYEDEEPYEEEPPPPAPAANARMPASLASALAKNKKRQDPRQEAYTRLQKEIHDRLIEYLDLRRMDMDRLGDEELWRRTEKAIRDIIDQMEADGELPPEVDREELLTDVINEALGLGPLEAFLASDEISEIMVNNANQIYIERKGKLVLSEKTFSSNQAVLGVIERIVAPIGRRIDESSPLVDARLKDGSRVNAIIPPLALKGPCITIRKFKKDSLKIQDLIKFKTVTAQMAEFLEMCVKARKNIVISGGTGSGKTTTLNIISSFIPEDERIVTVEDAAELQLPQDHWVQLESRPPNLEGKGAITIRDLVKNCLRMRPDRIVVGECRAGETLDMLQAMNTGHDGSLTTLHANTPRDAIARLETMVLMSGMELPVKAIREQIASAVHIIVQQTRFSDGTRKICFITEVAGMEVDIVTLQDIFYYKQEGFTDDGKVRGRYVASGFVPKFYDDLQRKGIPVNMSIFRED
;
A
#
# COMPACT_ATOMS: atom_id res chain seq x y z
N MET A 1 -20.45 -7.65 30.48
CA MET A 1 -19.06 -7.69 30.98
C MET A 1 -18.65 -9.15 31.19
N PHE A 2 -17.36 -9.44 31.11
CA PHE A 2 -16.82 -10.77 31.40
C PHE A 2 -15.83 -10.71 32.55
N LEU A 3 -15.87 -11.69 33.44
CA LEU A 3 -14.73 -12.05 34.27
C LEU A 3 -14.05 -13.26 33.65
N VAL A 4 -12.79 -13.11 33.28
CA VAL A 4 -11.99 -14.19 32.70
C VAL A 4 -10.95 -14.63 33.73
N THR A 5 -10.98 -15.92 34.07
CA THR A 5 -9.94 -16.55 34.88
C THR A 5 -9.00 -17.34 33.97
N LEU A 6 -7.72 -16.98 33.97
CA LEU A 6 -6.66 -17.60 33.19
C LEU A 6 -5.74 -18.40 34.12
N GLU A 7 -5.54 -19.68 33.82
CA GLU A 7 -4.62 -20.57 34.53
C GLU A 7 -3.58 -21.13 33.56
N GLU A 8 -2.29 -20.89 33.81
CA GLU A 8 -1.20 -21.53 33.07
C GLU A 8 -0.83 -22.85 33.74
N LYS A 9 -0.69 -23.93 32.96
CA LYS A 9 -0.27 -25.24 33.48
C LYS A 9 1.12 -25.17 34.14
N GLY A 10 1.15 -25.22 35.48
CA GLY A 10 2.36 -25.08 36.29
C GLY A 10 2.76 -23.63 36.60
N GLY A 11 1.88 -22.66 36.30
CA GLY A 11 2.03 -21.23 36.60
C GLY A 11 0.98 -20.72 37.59
N GLY A 12 0.80 -19.40 37.64
CA GLY A 12 -0.20 -18.74 38.49
C GLY A 12 -1.57 -18.61 37.82
N THR A 13 -2.57 -18.25 38.62
CA THR A 13 -3.92 -17.90 38.17
C THR A 13 -4.06 -16.38 38.12
N GLU A 14 -4.62 -15.85 37.03
CA GLU A 14 -4.89 -14.43 36.83
C GLU A 14 -6.38 -14.22 36.53
N GLN A 15 -6.98 -13.17 37.09
CA GLN A 15 -8.36 -12.78 36.80
C GLN A 15 -8.39 -11.41 36.14
N ILE A 16 -9.09 -11.30 35.02
CA ILE A 16 -9.16 -10.09 34.21
C ILE A 16 -10.62 -9.78 33.89
N GLU A 17 -11.03 -8.56 34.18
CA GLU A 17 -12.37 -8.06 33.91
C GLU A 17 -12.41 -7.28 32.58
N PHE A 18 -13.47 -7.50 31.80
CA PHE A 18 -13.65 -6.88 30.49
C PHE A 18 -15.03 -6.23 30.35
N GLU A 19 -15.04 -4.91 30.13
CA GLU A 19 -16.20 -4.09 29.77
C GLU A 19 -16.44 -4.03 28.26
N LYS A 20 -16.45 -5.19 27.60
CA LYS A 20 -16.72 -5.30 26.16
C LYS A 20 -17.43 -6.58 25.82
N ASN A 21 -18.05 -6.64 24.64
CA ASN A 21 -18.85 -7.78 24.18
C ASN A 21 -18.04 -8.81 23.38
N GLU A 22 -16.83 -8.47 22.95
CA GLU A 22 -15.91 -9.37 22.24
C GLU A 22 -14.50 -9.18 22.77
N ILE A 23 -13.81 -10.29 23.08
CA ILE A 23 -12.39 -10.29 23.45
C ILE A 23 -11.60 -11.26 22.58
N THR A 24 -10.37 -10.90 22.27
CA THR A 24 -9.45 -11.68 21.44
C THR A 24 -8.32 -12.28 22.27
N ILE A 25 -7.93 -13.50 21.94
CA ILE A 25 -6.89 -14.25 22.66
C ILE A 25 -5.83 -14.71 21.67
N GLY A 26 -4.56 -14.45 21.96
CA GLY A 26 -3.46 -14.86 21.08
C GLY A 26 -2.07 -14.48 21.58
N ARG A 27 -1.04 -14.80 20.79
CA ARG A 27 0.36 -14.61 21.18
C ARG A 27 0.89 -13.18 21.01
N LEU A 28 0.30 -12.41 20.09
CA LEU A 28 0.74 -11.04 19.82
C LEU A 28 0.15 -10.06 20.84
N ASP A 29 0.88 -8.96 21.08
CA ASP A 29 0.49 -7.85 21.96
C ASP A 29 -0.80 -7.12 21.52
N GLY A 30 -1.32 -7.39 20.32
CA GLY A 30 -2.58 -6.83 19.83
C GLY A 30 -3.83 -7.64 20.20
N ASN A 31 -3.70 -8.69 21.03
CA ASN A 31 -4.86 -9.41 21.59
C ASN A 31 -5.18 -8.87 22.98
N ASP A 32 -6.44 -8.99 23.37
CA ASP A 32 -6.92 -8.56 24.68
C ASP A 32 -6.38 -9.42 25.81
N ILE A 33 -6.21 -10.70 25.54
CA ILE A 33 -5.48 -11.63 26.40
C ILE A 33 -4.27 -12.13 25.62
N ARG A 34 -3.08 -11.76 26.09
CA ARG A 34 -1.82 -12.19 25.48
C ARG A 34 -1.29 -13.45 26.15
N LEU A 35 -1.17 -14.53 25.37
CA LEU A 35 -0.59 -15.81 25.80
C LEU A 35 0.73 -16.06 25.06
N ALA A 36 1.88 -15.77 25.69
CA ALA A 36 3.17 -15.65 25.00
C ALA A 36 3.82 -16.97 24.52
N LYS A 37 3.23 -18.14 24.81
CA LYS A 37 3.82 -19.46 24.53
C LYS A 37 3.74 -19.86 23.06
N GLY A 38 4.75 -20.59 22.59
CA GLY A 38 4.89 -20.97 21.17
C GLY A 38 3.77 -21.88 20.62
N ASN A 39 3.01 -22.56 21.48
CA ASN A 39 1.83 -23.34 21.12
C ASN A 39 0.55 -22.50 20.95
N VAL A 40 0.64 -21.17 21.09
CA VAL A 40 -0.47 -20.24 20.82
C VAL A 40 -0.25 -19.49 19.49
N SER A 41 -1.29 -19.47 18.65
CA SER A 41 -1.30 -18.73 17.39
C SER A 41 -1.29 -17.21 17.61
N LYS A 42 -0.90 -16.44 16.59
CA LYS A 42 -0.83 -14.97 16.66
C LYS A 42 -2.17 -14.34 17.09
N PHE A 43 -3.26 -14.82 16.50
CA PHE A 43 -4.66 -14.62 16.90
C PHE A 43 -5.25 -16.03 16.98
N HIS A 44 -5.57 -16.52 18.18
CA HIS A 44 -5.88 -17.92 18.41
C HIS A 44 -7.38 -18.17 18.48
N SER A 45 -8.06 -17.44 19.35
CA SER A 45 -9.51 -17.54 19.54
C SER A 45 -10.08 -16.18 19.87
N LYS A 46 -11.40 -16.10 19.85
CA LYS A 46 -12.14 -14.99 20.43
C LYS A 46 -13.33 -15.48 21.24
N ILE A 47 -13.73 -14.69 22.22
CA ILE A 47 -14.93 -14.92 23.03
C ILE A 47 -15.88 -13.76 22.77
N VAL A 48 -17.14 -14.07 22.49
CA VAL A 48 -18.19 -13.12 22.15
C VAL A 48 -19.38 -13.34 23.08
N SER A 49 -19.92 -12.26 23.65
CA SER A 49 -21.20 -12.26 24.36
C SER A 49 -22.24 -11.71 23.42
N LYS A 50 -23.27 -12.52 23.13
CA LYS A 50 -24.39 -12.12 22.30
C LYS A 50 -25.67 -12.73 22.86
N ASP A 51 -26.70 -11.91 23.05
CA ASP A 51 -28.02 -12.34 23.52
C ASP A 51 -27.98 -13.16 24.83
N GLY A 52 -27.13 -12.73 25.78
CA GLY A 52 -26.94 -13.41 27.07
C GLY A 52 -26.16 -14.72 27.01
N LYS A 53 -25.63 -15.11 25.83
CA LYS A 53 -24.83 -16.31 25.63
C LYS A 53 -23.37 -15.95 25.37
N VAL A 54 -22.46 -16.70 25.99
CA VAL A 54 -21.03 -16.60 25.72
C VAL A 54 -20.65 -17.62 24.66
N ILE A 55 -19.95 -17.19 23.61
CA ILE A 55 -19.58 -17.99 22.45
C ILE A 55 -18.07 -17.93 22.27
N VAL A 56 -17.40 -19.07 22.22
CA VAL A 56 -15.99 -19.17 21.84
C VAL A 56 -15.85 -19.53 20.37
N VAL A 57 -14.94 -18.86 19.66
CA VAL A 57 -14.67 -19.08 18.25
C VAL A 57 -13.17 -19.27 18.03
N ASP A 58 -12.79 -20.37 17.39
CA ASP A 58 -11.40 -20.60 16.96
C ASP A 58 -11.10 -19.76 15.70
N MET A 59 -10.02 -18.99 15.74
CA MET A 59 -9.64 -18.06 14.66
C MET A 59 -8.72 -18.74 13.62
N LYS A 60 -9.01 -20.01 13.28
CA LYS A 60 -8.17 -20.89 12.44
C LYS A 60 -6.78 -21.09 13.06
N SER A 61 -6.75 -21.37 14.35
CA SER A 61 -5.51 -21.57 15.09
C SER A 61 -4.81 -22.85 14.66
N THR A 62 -3.47 -22.87 14.76
CA THR A 62 -2.65 -24.03 14.37
C THR A 62 -2.94 -25.26 15.24
N ASN A 63 -3.12 -25.08 16.55
CA ASN A 63 -3.31 -26.19 17.49
C ASN A 63 -4.77 -26.45 17.85
N GLY A 64 -5.68 -25.51 17.53
CA GLY A 64 -7.09 -25.59 17.86
C GLY A 64 -7.41 -25.07 19.26
N THR A 65 -8.61 -24.53 19.39
CA THR A 65 -9.28 -24.23 20.66
C THR A 65 -10.11 -25.43 21.08
N PHE A 66 -10.07 -25.80 22.35
CA PHE A 66 -10.83 -26.93 22.89
C PHE A 66 -11.76 -26.44 24.01
N VAL A 67 -12.95 -27.01 24.11
CA VAL A 67 -13.87 -26.80 25.23
C VAL A 67 -14.11 -28.14 25.89
N ASN A 68 -13.85 -28.23 27.21
CA ASN A 68 -13.97 -29.46 27.99
C ASN A 68 -13.23 -30.66 27.35
N GLY A 69 -12.04 -30.40 26.79
CA GLY A 69 -11.19 -31.41 26.14
C GLY A 69 -11.59 -31.78 24.70
N LYS A 70 -12.69 -31.24 24.15
CA LYS A 70 -13.10 -31.47 22.76
C LYS A 70 -12.73 -30.29 21.88
N LYS A 71 -12.06 -30.55 20.75
CA LYS A 71 -11.72 -29.51 19.76
C LYS A 71 -13.00 -28.95 19.14
N ILE A 72 -13.12 -27.62 19.10
CA ILE A 72 -14.27 -26.97 18.48
C ILE A 72 -14.09 -26.94 16.96
N ALA A 73 -15.16 -27.25 16.21
CA ALA A 73 -15.17 -27.22 14.75
C ALA A 73 -15.74 -25.90 14.17
N GLY A 74 -16.36 -25.09 15.02
CA GLY A 74 -16.98 -23.81 14.70
C GLY A 74 -17.32 -23.06 15.99
N PRO A 75 -18.06 -21.93 15.90
CA PRO A 75 -18.54 -21.19 17.06
C PRO A 75 -19.29 -22.10 18.04
N GLN A 76 -18.89 -22.08 19.32
CA GLN A 76 -19.50 -22.91 20.35
C GLN A 76 -19.98 -22.04 21.52
N VAL A 77 -21.26 -22.17 21.88
CA VAL A 77 -21.80 -21.58 23.10
C VAL A 77 -21.23 -22.31 24.31
N ILE A 78 -20.74 -21.56 25.30
CA ILE A 78 -20.16 -22.09 26.53
C ILE A 78 -20.94 -21.64 27.76
N LYS A 79 -20.91 -22.49 28.80
CA LYS A 79 -21.45 -22.20 30.13
C LYS A 79 -20.32 -21.74 31.06
N PRO A 80 -20.62 -21.06 32.18
CA PRO A 80 -19.60 -20.62 33.13
C PRO A 80 -18.73 -21.76 33.70
N THR A 81 -19.27 -22.98 33.74
CA THR A 81 -18.56 -24.19 34.20
C THR A 81 -17.64 -24.81 33.14
N ASP A 82 -17.71 -24.34 31.88
CA ASP A 82 -16.93 -24.92 30.79
C ASP A 82 -15.50 -24.37 30.78
N GLN A 83 -14.54 -25.26 30.57
CA GLN A 83 -13.13 -24.92 30.50
C GLN A 83 -12.68 -24.82 29.05
N ILE A 84 -12.12 -23.67 28.66
CA ILE A 84 -11.53 -23.46 27.34
C ILE A 84 -10.03 -23.72 27.44
N PHE A 85 -9.50 -24.58 26.57
CA PHE A 85 -8.07 -24.89 26.51
C PHE A 85 -7.45 -24.28 25.26
N ILE A 86 -6.38 -23.52 25.47
CA ILE A 86 -5.57 -22.88 24.42
C ILE A 86 -4.09 -23.13 24.74
N GLY A 87 -3.47 -24.07 24.03
CA GLY A 87 -2.09 -24.48 24.33
C GLY A 87 -1.99 -25.03 25.76
N ASP A 88 -1.17 -24.39 26.60
CA ASP A 88 -0.97 -24.77 28.01
C ASP A 88 -1.85 -23.98 28.98
N TYR A 89 -2.81 -23.20 28.47
CA TYR A 89 -3.68 -22.35 29.26
C TYR A 89 -5.09 -22.92 29.36
N ILE A 90 -5.67 -22.80 30.56
CA ILE A 90 -7.08 -23.07 30.85
C ILE A 90 -7.74 -21.71 31.10
N ILE A 91 -8.86 -21.46 30.44
CA ILE A 91 -9.60 -20.21 30.51
C ILE A 91 -11.04 -20.52 30.89
N ASN A 92 -11.51 -19.90 31.97
CA ASN A 92 -12.90 -19.93 32.39
C ASN A 92 -13.49 -18.53 32.21
N VAL A 93 -14.74 -18.46 31.77
CA VAL A 93 -15.41 -17.19 31.48
C VAL A 93 -16.73 -17.15 32.24
N GLU A 94 -16.85 -16.16 33.12
CA GLU A 94 -18.06 -15.89 33.87
C GLU A 94 -18.70 -14.59 33.37
N PRO A 95 -19.99 -14.61 32.96
CA PRO A 95 -20.72 -13.38 32.72
C PRO A 95 -20.96 -12.69 34.06
N LEU A 96 -20.66 -11.39 34.14
CA LEU A 96 -21.01 -10.58 35.31
C LEU A 96 -22.46 -10.12 35.17
N GLU A 97 -23.30 -10.43 36.16
CA GLU A 97 -24.66 -9.91 36.24
C GLU A 97 -24.61 -8.41 36.62
N GLU A 98 -25.40 -7.58 35.92
CA GLU A 98 -25.60 -6.19 36.29
C GLU A 98 -26.36 -6.12 37.63
N SER A 99 -25.62 -5.97 38.74
CA SER A 99 -26.20 -5.61 40.03
C SER A 99 -26.03 -4.12 40.29
N GLU A 100 -27.18 -3.44 40.33
CA GLU A 100 -27.51 -2.21 41.05
C GLU A 100 -26.54 -1.02 40.95
N VAL A 101 -26.76 -0.17 39.95
CA VAL A 101 -26.53 1.28 40.10
C VAL A 101 -27.79 2.05 39.72
N GLN A 102 -28.42 2.62 40.73
CA GLN A 102 -29.49 3.61 40.64
C GLN A 102 -29.00 4.85 39.88
N HIS A 103 -29.65 5.24 38.77
CA HIS A 103 -30.45 6.47 38.72
C HIS A 103 -31.06 6.76 37.34
N THR A 104 -32.36 7.05 37.39
CA THR A 104 -33.15 7.93 36.51
C THR A 104 -33.36 7.53 35.04
N ARG A 105 -34.42 6.75 34.84
CA ARG A 105 -35.22 6.72 33.60
C ARG A 105 -35.86 8.08 33.33
N THR A 106 -35.84 8.51 32.06
CA THR A 106 -36.92 9.32 31.47
C THR A 106 -37.43 8.60 30.22
N ALA A 107 -38.76 8.46 30.12
CA ALA A 107 -39.54 7.84 29.04
C ALA A 107 -39.42 8.64 27.71
N ALA A 108 -39.77 8.18 26.50
CA ALA A 108 -40.74 7.22 25.96
C ALA A 108 -40.38 6.97 24.45
N PRO A 109 -41.23 6.44 23.54
CA PRO A 109 -42.41 5.55 23.68
C PRO A 109 -42.31 4.27 22.82
N GLU A 110 -43.37 3.48 22.92
CA GLU A 110 -43.70 2.17 22.35
C GLU A 110 -43.67 2.09 20.82
N GLU A 111 -43.19 0.96 20.27
CA GLU A 111 -43.52 0.48 18.93
C GLU A 111 -43.99 -0.98 18.96
N GLU A 112 -44.92 -1.26 18.05
CA GLU A 112 -45.93 -2.32 18.03
C GLU A 112 -45.37 -3.72 17.70
N PHE A 113 -45.94 -4.73 18.36
CA PHE A 113 -45.79 -6.15 18.05
C PHE A 113 -46.50 -6.49 16.71
N TYR A 114 -45.80 -7.19 15.82
CA TYR A 114 -46.42 -8.03 14.79
C TYR A 114 -46.04 -9.50 15.04
N ASP A 115 -47.05 -10.36 15.02
CA ASP A 115 -46.96 -11.82 15.18
C ASP A 115 -46.14 -12.48 14.07
N GLU A 116 -45.17 -13.33 14.43
CA GLU A 116 -44.52 -14.27 13.52
C GLU A 116 -45.25 -15.63 13.55
N GLU A 117 -45.72 -16.09 12.38
CA GLU A 117 -46.09 -17.49 12.16
C GLU A 117 -44.84 -18.38 12.05
N PRO A 118 -44.91 -19.67 12.42
CA PRO A 118 -43.73 -20.54 12.49
C PRO A 118 -43.36 -21.09 11.10
N TYR A 119 -42.08 -20.94 10.74
CA TYR A 119 -41.48 -21.61 9.58
C TYR A 119 -41.30 -23.12 9.85
N GLU A 120 -41.77 -23.94 8.92
CA GLU A 120 -41.58 -25.40 8.88
C GLU A 120 -40.13 -25.78 8.49
N ASP A 121 -39.66 -26.89 9.06
CA ASP A 121 -38.33 -27.49 8.87
C ASP A 121 -38.06 -27.88 7.39
N GLU A 122 -36.94 -27.43 6.83
CA GLU A 122 -36.34 -28.04 5.62
C GLU A 122 -35.18 -28.98 6.01
N GLU A 123 -35.19 -30.18 5.42
CA GLU A 123 -34.23 -31.27 5.66
C GLU A 123 -32.77 -30.92 5.25
N PRO A 124 -31.75 -31.56 5.85
CA PRO A 124 -30.35 -31.21 5.62
C PRO A 124 -29.80 -31.78 4.30
N TYR A 125 -29.12 -30.93 3.53
CA TYR A 125 -28.27 -31.32 2.41
C TYR A 125 -27.05 -32.13 2.89
N GLU A 126 -26.81 -33.30 2.29
CA GLU A 126 -25.56 -34.06 2.45
C GLU A 126 -24.42 -33.42 1.62
N GLU A 127 -23.35 -32.96 2.28
CA GLU A 127 -22.11 -32.52 1.63
C GLU A 127 -21.21 -33.72 1.28
N GLU A 128 -20.78 -33.83 0.02
CA GLU A 128 -19.69 -34.73 -0.36
C GLU A 128 -18.36 -34.28 0.28
N PRO A 129 -17.47 -35.21 0.70
CA PRO A 129 -16.25 -34.86 1.40
C PRO A 129 -15.22 -34.20 0.47
N PRO A 130 -14.43 -33.23 0.97
CA PRO A 130 -13.42 -32.54 0.20
C PRO A 130 -12.26 -33.48 -0.19
N PRO A 131 -11.57 -33.21 -1.32
CA PRO A 131 -10.45 -34.03 -1.77
C PRO A 131 -9.30 -34.02 -0.74
N PRO A 132 -8.53 -35.12 -0.63
CA PRO A 132 -7.51 -35.25 0.39
C PRO A 132 -6.37 -34.26 0.20
N ALA A 133 -5.91 -33.68 1.32
CA ALA A 133 -4.78 -32.77 1.39
C ALA A 133 -3.48 -33.42 0.86
N PRO A 134 -2.61 -32.66 0.16
CA PRO A 134 -1.36 -33.22 -0.35
C PRO A 134 -0.43 -33.63 0.80
N ALA A 135 0.15 -34.83 0.68
CA ALA A 135 0.99 -35.44 1.70
C ALA A 135 2.24 -34.59 2.05
N ALA A 136 2.51 -34.47 3.35
CA ALA A 136 3.60 -33.70 3.96
C ALA A 136 5.02 -34.28 3.75
N ASN A 137 5.27 -34.98 2.63
CA ASN A 137 6.57 -35.53 2.28
C ASN A 137 6.90 -35.39 0.77
N ALA A 138 6.46 -34.29 0.15
CA ALA A 138 6.98 -33.92 -1.15
C ALA A 138 8.42 -33.39 -1.00
N ARG A 139 9.41 -34.22 -1.34
CA ARG A 139 10.78 -33.73 -1.63
C ARG A 139 10.65 -32.53 -2.56
N MET A 140 11.29 -31.42 -2.21
CA MET A 140 11.35 -30.24 -3.07
C MET A 140 11.67 -30.67 -4.51
N PRO A 141 10.88 -30.23 -5.52
CA PRO A 141 11.15 -30.62 -6.89
C PRO A 141 12.57 -30.20 -7.25
N ALA A 142 13.34 -31.12 -7.83
CA ALA A 142 14.75 -30.90 -8.16
C ALA A 142 14.96 -29.65 -9.05
N SER A 143 13.92 -29.23 -9.78
CA SER A 143 13.89 -27.97 -10.53
C SER A 143 13.98 -26.74 -9.63
N LEU A 144 13.27 -26.71 -8.49
CA LEU A 144 13.28 -25.60 -7.52
C LEU A 144 14.56 -25.62 -6.67
N ALA A 145 15.04 -26.81 -6.29
CA ALA A 145 16.34 -26.96 -5.63
C ALA A 145 17.50 -26.54 -6.56
N SER A 146 17.42 -26.85 -7.86
CA SER A 146 18.40 -26.37 -8.85
C SER A 146 18.26 -24.88 -9.16
N ALA A 147 17.05 -24.31 -9.08
CA ALA A 147 16.81 -22.87 -9.26
C ALA A 147 17.35 -22.06 -8.07
N LEU A 148 17.21 -22.57 -6.84
CA LEU A 148 17.78 -21.99 -5.64
C LEU A 148 19.30 -22.19 -5.57
N ALA A 149 19.82 -23.34 -6.02
CA ALA A 149 21.26 -23.59 -6.12
C ALA A 149 21.95 -22.75 -7.21
N LYS A 150 21.23 -22.41 -8.30
CA LYS A 150 21.73 -21.55 -9.39
C LYS A 150 21.84 -20.07 -9.01
N ASN A 151 21.32 -19.65 -7.86
CA ASN A 151 21.31 -18.24 -7.45
C ASN A 151 22.50 -17.81 -6.57
N LYS A 152 23.49 -18.69 -6.33
CA LYS A 152 24.85 -18.24 -6.02
C LYS A 152 25.55 -17.85 -7.32
N LYS A 153 25.12 -16.75 -7.94
CA LYS A 153 25.96 -16.09 -8.96
C LYS A 153 27.23 -15.64 -8.22
N ARG A 154 28.34 -16.35 -8.42
CA ARG A 154 29.68 -15.75 -8.26
C ARG A 154 29.64 -14.46 -9.07
N GLN A 155 30.02 -13.33 -8.45
CA GLN A 155 30.19 -12.08 -9.19
C GLN A 155 31.19 -12.35 -10.32
N ASP A 156 31.01 -11.68 -11.46
CA ASP A 156 31.96 -11.77 -12.56
C ASP A 156 33.36 -11.39 -12.00
N PRO A 157 34.39 -12.24 -12.15
CA PRO A 157 35.74 -11.93 -11.67
C PRO A 157 36.27 -10.57 -12.16
N ARG A 158 35.84 -10.11 -13.34
CA ARG A 158 36.18 -8.77 -13.86
C ARG A 158 35.56 -7.67 -13.01
N GLN A 159 34.32 -7.87 -12.59
CA GLN A 159 33.60 -6.90 -11.78
C GLN A 159 34.09 -6.88 -10.33
N GLU A 160 34.50 -8.02 -9.79
CA GLU A 160 35.21 -8.06 -8.50
C GLU A 160 36.54 -7.29 -8.56
N ALA A 161 37.29 -7.43 -9.66
CA ALA A 161 38.54 -6.69 -9.86
C ALA A 161 38.27 -5.18 -9.98
N TYR A 162 37.26 -4.78 -10.76
CA TYR A 162 36.87 -3.37 -10.90
C TYR A 162 36.45 -2.74 -9.56
N THR A 163 35.65 -3.45 -8.76
CA THR A 163 35.21 -2.97 -7.44
C THR A 163 36.40 -2.82 -6.47
N ARG A 164 37.39 -3.73 -6.55
CA ARG A 164 38.63 -3.60 -5.75
C ARG A 164 39.43 -2.37 -6.15
N LEU A 165 39.53 -2.10 -7.45
CA LEU A 165 40.23 -0.93 -7.98
C LEU A 165 39.57 0.37 -7.50
N GLN A 166 38.23 0.45 -7.56
CA GLN A 166 37.48 1.60 -7.03
C GLN A 166 37.74 1.80 -5.53
N LYS A 167 37.74 0.71 -4.75
CA LYS A 167 38.02 0.77 -3.32
C LYS A 167 39.43 1.28 -3.04
N GLU A 168 40.43 0.80 -3.77
CA GLU A 168 41.82 1.22 -3.62
C GLU A 168 42.01 2.72 -3.92
N ILE A 169 41.37 3.22 -4.97
CA ILE A 169 41.39 4.67 -5.29
C ILE A 169 40.73 5.47 -4.17
N HIS A 170 39.62 4.98 -3.60
CA HIS A 170 38.98 5.62 -2.46
C HIS A 170 39.85 5.65 -1.20
N ASP A 171 40.52 4.54 -0.88
CA ASP A 171 41.43 4.47 0.26
C ASP A 171 42.60 5.47 0.09
N ARG A 172 43.20 5.55 -1.12
CA ARG A 172 44.24 6.54 -1.47
C ARG A 172 43.71 7.98 -1.42
N LEU A 173 42.46 8.22 -1.82
CA LEU A 173 41.83 9.54 -1.77
C LEU A 173 41.65 10.01 -0.32
N ILE A 174 41.21 9.13 0.57
CA ILE A 174 41.07 9.45 2.01
C ILE A 174 42.43 9.85 2.58
N GLU A 175 43.48 9.07 2.31
CA GLU A 175 44.84 9.40 2.75
C GLU A 175 45.30 10.76 2.19
N TYR A 176 45.06 11.02 0.91
CA TYR A 176 45.41 12.28 0.26
C TYR A 176 44.70 13.50 0.90
N LEU A 177 43.42 13.36 1.24
CA LEU A 177 42.63 14.42 1.87
C LEU A 177 42.97 14.59 3.36
N ASP A 178 43.21 13.50 4.09
CA ASP A 178 43.57 13.53 5.52
C ASP A 178 44.91 14.22 5.76
N LEU A 179 45.90 14.03 4.87
CA LEU A 179 47.18 14.74 4.89
C LEU A 179 47.04 16.26 4.74
N ARG A 180 45.89 16.75 4.27
CA ARG A 180 45.61 18.18 4.00
C ARG A 180 44.44 18.73 4.81
N ARG A 181 43.96 18.01 5.85
CA ARG A 181 42.79 18.36 6.68
C ARG A 181 42.76 19.81 7.17
N MET A 182 43.91 20.42 7.47
CA MET A 182 43.98 21.79 8.01
C MET A 182 43.51 22.89 7.03
N ASP A 183 43.44 22.60 5.72
CA ASP A 183 43.03 23.57 4.69
C ASP A 183 41.55 23.45 4.28
N MET A 184 40.83 22.43 4.76
CA MET A 184 39.52 22.02 4.21
C MET A 184 38.32 22.67 4.91
N ASP A 185 38.42 23.00 6.21
CA ASP A 185 37.35 23.59 7.02
C ASP A 185 36.95 25.03 6.58
N ARG A 186 37.61 25.59 5.56
CA ARG A 186 37.44 26.97 5.08
C ARG A 186 37.02 27.07 3.61
N LEU A 187 36.81 25.94 2.93
CA LEU A 187 36.51 25.91 1.50
C LEU A 187 35.01 25.91 1.24
N GLY A 188 34.58 26.54 0.14
CA GLY A 188 33.22 26.39 -0.39
C GLY A 188 33.08 25.11 -1.22
N ASP A 189 31.84 24.64 -1.39
CA ASP A 189 31.50 23.37 -2.05
C ASP A 189 32.12 23.21 -3.45
N GLU A 190 32.19 24.29 -4.25
CA GLU A 190 32.79 24.26 -5.60
C GLU A 190 34.31 24.02 -5.59
N GLU A 191 35.03 24.60 -4.62
CA GLU A 191 36.48 24.43 -4.53
C GLU A 191 36.84 23.05 -3.97
N LEU A 192 36.02 22.53 -3.05
CA LEU A 192 36.11 21.16 -2.56
C LEU A 192 35.91 20.14 -3.69
N TRP A 193 34.91 20.37 -4.55
CA TRP A 193 34.64 19.54 -5.72
C TRP A 193 35.85 19.49 -6.65
N ARG A 194 36.35 20.66 -7.06
CA ARG A 194 37.48 20.79 -7.99
C ARG A 194 38.75 20.13 -7.45
N ARG A 195 39.02 20.28 -6.15
CA ARG A 195 40.20 19.67 -5.51
C ARG A 195 40.08 18.15 -5.41
N THR A 196 38.92 17.65 -5.05
CA THR A 196 38.66 16.21 -4.95
C THR A 196 38.76 15.56 -6.33
N GLU A 197 38.15 16.16 -7.35
CA GLU A 197 38.28 15.70 -8.73
C GLU A 197 39.75 15.66 -9.18
N LYS A 198 40.51 16.74 -8.92
CA LYS A 198 41.94 16.77 -9.25
C LYS A 198 42.72 15.67 -8.53
N ALA A 199 42.46 15.46 -7.23
CA ALA A 199 43.11 14.42 -6.46
C ALA A 199 42.85 13.01 -7.03
N ILE A 200 41.60 12.72 -7.42
CA ILE A 200 41.25 11.44 -8.04
C ILE A 200 42.00 11.27 -9.38
N ARG A 201 42.07 12.32 -10.22
CA ARG A 201 42.84 12.29 -11.47
C ARG A 201 44.32 12.01 -11.21
N ASP A 202 44.94 12.73 -10.28
CA ASP A 202 46.34 12.56 -9.91
C ASP A 202 46.61 11.13 -9.40
N ILE A 203 45.70 10.52 -8.63
CA ILE A 203 45.80 9.14 -8.14
C ILE A 203 45.73 8.14 -9.30
N ILE A 204 44.76 8.30 -10.21
CA ILE A 204 44.59 7.41 -11.37
C ILE A 204 45.81 7.52 -12.30
N ASP A 205 46.32 8.73 -12.54
CA ASP A 205 47.52 8.95 -13.35
C ASP A 205 48.75 8.25 -12.75
N GLN A 206 48.90 8.31 -11.43
CA GLN A 206 49.98 7.61 -10.72
C GLN A 206 49.83 6.09 -10.82
N MET A 207 48.62 5.55 -10.64
CA MET A 207 48.34 4.11 -10.78
C MET A 207 48.64 3.60 -12.19
N GLU A 208 48.32 4.40 -13.21
CA GLU A 208 48.64 4.07 -14.60
C GLU A 208 50.15 4.07 -14.84
N ALA A 209 50.87 5.08 -14.32
CA ALA A 209 52.32 5.16 -14.41
C ALA A 209 53.04 4.00 -13.70
N ASP A 210 52.47 3.53 -12.58
CA ASP A 210 53.01 2.40 -11.80
C ASP A 210 52.59 1.02 -12.37
N GLY A 211 51.76 0.99 -13.43
CA GLY A 211 51.29 -0.24 -14.07
C GLY A 211 50.23 -1.00 -13.27
N GLU A 212 49.56 -0.33 -12.34
CA GLU A 212 48.53 -0.89 -11.46
C GLU A 212 47.13 -0.89 -12.11
N LEU A 213 46.93 -0.11 -13.17
CA LEU A 213 45.67 -0.03 -13.92
C LEU A 213 45.62 -1.08 -15.04
N PRO A 214 44.68 -2.04 -15.02
CA PRO A 214 44.59 -3.04 -16.10
C PRO A 214 44.23 -2.41 -17.45
N PRO A 215 44.81 -2.86 -18.59
CA PRO A 215 44.56 -2.27 -19.91
C PRO A 215 43.12 -2.36 -20.39
N GLU A 216 42.33 -3.30 -19.85
CA GLU A 216 40.92 -3.49 -20.22
C GLU A 216 39.98 -2.52 -19.50
N VAL A 217 40.46 -1.76 -18.50
CA VAL A 217 39.64 -0.81 -17.73
C VAL A 217 39.57 0.52 -18.49
N ASP A 218 38.35 1.00 -18.73
CA ASP A 218 38.13 2.35 -19.25
C ASP A 218 38.43 3.38 -18.15
N ARG A 219 39.49 4.17 -18.37
CA ARG A 219 39.97 5.20 -17.44
C ARG A 219 38.92 6.29 -17.20
N GLU A 220 38.23 6.74 -18.24
CA GLU A 220 37.25 7.83 -18.12
C GLU A 220 35.99 7.34 -17.40
N GLU A 221 35.58 6.10 -17.64
CA GLU A 221 34.49 5.47 -16.88
C GLU A 221 34.86 5.31 -15.40
N LEU A 222 36.06 4.79 -15.10
CA LEU A 222 36.54 4.63 -13.72
C LEU A 222 36.61 5.96 -12.98
N LEU A 223 37.18 6.99 -13.62
CA LEU A 223 37.25 8.33 -13.07
C LEU A 223 35.85 8.86 -12.74
N THR A 224 34.90 8.73 -13.68
CA THR A 224 33.52 9.18 -13.49
C THR A 224 32.84 8.45 -12.33
N ASP A 225 32.99 7.13 -12.26
CA ASP A 225 32.37 6.31 -11.21
C ASP A 225 32.96 6.64 -9.82
N VAL A 226 34.28 6.82 -9.70
CA VAL A 226 34.92 7.21 -8.44
C VAL A 226 34.54 8.63 -8.03
N ILE A 227 34.48 9.59 -8.95
CA ILE A 227 34.00 10.96 -8.65
C ILE A 227 32.56 10.93 -8.14
N ASN A 228 31.68 10.19 -8.83
CA ASN A 228 30.28 10.06 -8.41
C ASN A 228 30.16 9.42 -7.04
N GLU A 229 31.00 8.43 -6.71
CA GLU A 229 30.96 7.77 -5.40
C GLU A 229 31.60 8.64 -4.30
N ALA A 230 32.61 9.45 -4.63
CA ALA A 230 33.25 10.38 -3.71
C ALA A 230 32.37 11.59 -3.39
N LEU A 231 31.65 12.14 -4.38
CA LEU A 231 30.99 13.45 -4.26
C LEU A 231 29.48 13.43 -4.54
N GLY A 232 28.99 12.48 -5.35
CA GLY A 232 27.59 12.35 -5.75
C GLY A 232 26.88 11.15 -5.08
N LEU A 233 25.95 10.52 -5.79
CA LEU A 233 25.22 9.34 -5.32
C LEU A 233 25.84 8.01 -5.78
N GLY A 234 27.10 8.03 -6.19
CA GLY A 234 27.84 6.86 -6.65
C GLY A 234 27.22 6.22 -7.90
N PRO A 235 27.15 4.88 -7.98
CA PRO A 235 26.58 4.19 -9.14
C PRO A 235 25.09 4.53 -9.35
N LEU A 236 24.40 5.11 -8.36
CA LEU A 236 22.99 5.48 -8.47
C LEU A 236 22.76 6.63 -9.46
N GLU A 237 23.74 7.51 -9.68
CA GLU A 237 23.63 8.65 -10.61
C GLU A 237 23.21 8.20 -12.01
N ALA A 238 23.87 7.16 -12.54
CA ALA A 238 23.56 6.59 -13.85
C ALA A 238 22.13 6.02 -13.92
N PHE A 239 21.65 5.42 -12.82
CA PHE A 239 20.29 4.86 -12.78
C PHE A 239 19.23 5.94 -12.61
N LEU A 240 19.52 6.99 -11.83
CA LEU A 240 18.66 8.15 -11.64
C LEU A 240 18.51 8.95 -12.94
N ALA A 241 19.58 9.06 -13.74
CA ALA A 241 19.54 9.72 -15.04
C ALA A 241 18.73 8.98 -16.11
N SER A 242 18.53 7.66 -15.98
CA SER A 242 17.87 6.83 -17.01
C SER A 242 16.35 6.76 -16.86
N ASP A 243 15.59 7.30 -17.81
CA ASP A 243 14.11 7.25 -17.80
C ASP A 243 13.53 5.83 -17.98
N GLU A 244 14.34 4.85 -18.40
CA GLU A 244 13.91 3.45 -18.50
C GLU A 244 13.79 2.73 -17.14
N ILE A 245 14.42 3.30 -16.10
CA ILE A 245 14.47 2.73 -14.75
C ILE A 245 13.42 3.40 -13.88
N SER A 246 12.58 2.61 -13.21
CA SER A 246 11.52 3.09 -12.30
C SER A 246 11.87 2.95 -10.83
N GLU A 247 12.61 1.92 -10.45
CA GLU A 247 12.99 1.65 -9.06
C GLU A 247 14.45 1.17 -8.98
N ILE A 248 15.15 1.53 -7.91
CA ILE A 248 16.53 1.14 -7.62
C ILE A 248 16.57 0.56 -6.20
N MET A 249 17.14 -0.62 -6.02
CA MET A 249 17.21 -1.34 -4.74
C MET A 249 18.65 -1.79 -4.47
N VAL A 250 19.32 -1.09 -3.55
CA VAL A 250 20.62 -1.48 -3.02
C VAL A 250 20.38 -2.40 -1.85
N ASN A 251 20.61 -3.71 -2.02
CA ASN A 251 20.44 -4.68 -0.94
C ASN A 251 21.67 -4.74 -0.01
N ASN A 252 22.83 -4.38 -0.54
CA ASN A 252 24.13 -4.21 0.11
C ASN A 252 25.09 -3.62 -0.94
N ALA A 253 26.32 -3.27 -0.55
CA ALA A 253 27.31 -2.65 -1.45
C ALA A 253 27.54 -3.44 -2.76
N ASN A 254 27.47 -4.77 -2.69
CA ASN A 254 27.75 -5.67 -3.81
C ASN A 254 26.53 -6.06 -4.64
N GLN A 255 25.33 -5.57 -4.30
CA GLN A 255 24.09 -6.01 -4.93
C GLN A 255 23.09 -4.88 -5.11
N ILE A 256 22.99 -4.40 -6.36
CA ILE A 256 22.01 -3.39 -6.78
C ILE A 256 21.04 -4.02 -7.79
N TYR A 257 19.74 -4.01 -7.48
CA TYR A 257 18.68 -4.33 -8.41
C TYR A 257 18.07 -3.05 -8.99
N ILE A 258 17.66 -3.11 -10.25
CA ILE A 258 16.91 -2.05 -10.92
C ILE A 258 15.63 -2.63 -11.51
N GLU A 259 14.55 -1.86 -11.48
CA GLU A 259 13.36 -2.17 -12.24
C GLU A 259 13.43 -1.46 -13.59
N ARG A 260 13.51 -2.22 -14.68
CA ARG A 260 13.46 -1.71 -16.06
C ARG A 260 12.23 -2.27 -16.76
N LYS A 261 11.36 -1.38 -17.27
CA LYS A 261 10.13 -1.76 -17.99
C LYS A 261 9.27 -2.80 -17.23
N GLY A 262 9.15 -2.63 -15.90
CA GLY A 262 8.31 -3.49 -15.05
C GLY A 262 8.96 -4.83 -14.63
N LYS A 263 10.25 -5.04 -14.93
CA LYS A 263 11.00 -6.25 -14.59
C LYS A 263 12.20 -5.92 -13.71
N LEU A 264 12.37 -6.69 -12.63
CA LEU A 264 13.54 -6.60 -11.76
C LEU A 264 14.75 -7.29 -12.41
N VAL A 265 15.86 -6.55 -12.50
CA VAL A 265 17.12 -7.01 -13.08
C VAL A 265 18.26 -6.68 -12.13
N LEU A 266 19.20 -7.61 -11.95
CA LEU A 266 20.44 -7.35 -11.21
C LEU A 266 21.36 -6.47 -12.07
N SER A 267 21.83 -5.36 -11.51
CA SER A 267 22.70 -4.42 -12.19
C SER A 267 24.15 -4.92 -12.25
N GLU A 268 24.87 -4.43 -13.27
CA GLU A 268 26.32 -4.58 -13.42
C GLU A 268 27.10 -3.49 -12.69
N LYS A 269 26.47 -2.50 -12.02
CA LYS A 269 27.19 -1.60 -11.10
C LYS A 269 27.02 -2.01 -9.65
N THR A 270 28.05 -1.74 -8.86
CA THR A 270 28.13 -1.98 -7.41
C THR A 270 28.78 -0.78 -6.74
N PHE A 271 28.65 -0.68 -5.41
CA PHE A 271 29.45 0.23 -4.60
C PHE A 271 30.79 -0.41 -4.25
N SER A 272 31.80 0.43 -4.01
CA SER A 272 33.12 -0.01 -3.55
C SER A 272 33.09 -0.64 -2.14
N SER A 273 32.19 -0.16 -1.27
CA SER A 273 32.11 -0.61 0.12
C SER A 273 30.79 -0.22 0.81
N ASN A 274 30.53 -0.81 1.98
CA ASN A 274 29.43 -0.37 2.86
C ASN A 274 29.62 1.08 3.33
N GLN A 275 30.86 1.54 3.50
CA GLN A 275 31.15 2.92 3.87
C GLN A 275 30.67 3.89 2.80
N ALA A 276 30.84 3.54 1.52
CA ALA A 276 30.37 4.35 0.42
C ALA A 276 28.85 4.44 0.35
N VAL A 277 28.15 3.32 0.60
CA VAL A 277 26.67 3.33 0.72
C VAL A 277 26.23 4.24 1.87
N LEU A 278 26.89 4.18 3.03
CA LEU A 278 26.62 5.07 4.16
C LEU A 278 26.86 6.55 3.80
N GLY A 279 27.95 6.87 3.11
CA GLY A 279 28.23 8.24 2.65
C GLY A 279 27.16 8.76 1.68
N VAL A 280 26.64 7.91 0.79
CA VAL A 280 25.52 8.26 -0.08
C VAL A 280 24.24 8.49 0.73
N ILE A 281 23.93 7.63 1.71
CA ILE A 281 22.79 7.83 2.61
C ILE A 281 22.91 9.18 3.33
N GLU A 282 24.09 9.51 3.87
CA GLU A 282 24.34 10.78 4.56
C GLU A 282 24.11 11.99 3.66
N ARG A 283 24.62 11.96 2.41
CA ARG A 283 24.39 13.01 1.42
C ARG A 283 22.93 13.19 1.03
N ILE A 284 22.13 12.12 1.06
CA ILE A 284 20.69 12.17 0.80
C ILE A 284 19.95 12.84 1.96
N VAL A 285 20.27 12.51 3.20
CA VAL A 285 19.50 12.95 4.38
C VAL A 285 19.92 14.32 4.93
N ALA A 286 21.20 14.68 4.81
CA ALA A 286 21.75 15.89 5.42
C ALA A 286 21.04 17.19 4.96
N PRO A 287 20.76 17.42 3.66
CA PRO A 287 20.06 18.63 3.21
C PRO A 287 18.63 18.77 3.74
N ILE A 288 17.99 17.66 4.11
CA ILE A 288 16.60 17.60 4.57
C ILE A 288 16.53 17.77 6.10
N GLY A 289 17.69 17.84 6.77
CA GLY A 289 17.79 17.92 8.23
C GLY A 289 17.35 16.62 8.93
N ARG A 290 17.36 15.48 8.23
CA ARG A 290 17.13 14.17 8.84
C ARG A 290 18.45 13.54 9.29
N ARG A 291 18.37 12.67 10.28
CA ARG A 291 19.51 11.92 10.82
C ARG A 291 19.28 10.42 10.66
N ILE A 292 20.36 9.70 10.42
CA ILE A 292 20.40 8.24 10.41
C ILE A 292 21.71 7.79 11.05
N ASP A 293 21.58 7.05 12.13
CA ASP A 293 22.69 6.55 12.95
C ASP A 293 22.24 5.27 13.69
N GLU A 294 23.11 4.67 14.49
CA GLU A 294 22.79 3.41 15.20
C GLU A 294 21.59 3.53 16.15
N SER A 295 21.28 4.73 16.64
CA SER A 295 20.11 4.99 17.49
C SER A 295 18.82 5.15 16.68
N SER A 296 18.94 5.64 15.44
CA SER A 296 17.85 5.85 14.49
C SER A 296 18.20 5.25 13.12
N PRO A 297 18.23 3.91 12.99
CA PRO A 297 18.80 3.22 11.83
C PRO A 297 17.88 3.18 10.59
N LEU A 298 16.76 3.92 10.61
CA LEU A 298 15.73 3.95 9.57
C LEU A 298 15.49 5.39 9.14
N VAL A 299 15.39 5.64 7.83
CA VAL A 299 15.05 6.96 7.32
C VAL A 299 14.24 6.88 6.02
N ASP A 300 13.22 7.73 5.94
CA ASP A 300 12.57 8.09 4.68
C ASP A 300 12.97 9.52 4.29
N ALA A 301 13.26 9.72 3.00
CA ALA A 301 13.77 10.97 2.44
C ALA A 301 13.25 11.20 1.01
N ARG A 302 13.52 12.40 0.48
CA ARG A 302 13.25 12.77 -0.90
C ARG A 302 14.49 13.35 -1.55
N LEU A 303 14.81 12.90 -2.76
CA LEU A 303 15.84 13.51 -3.59
C LEU A 303 15.35 14.84 -4.18
N LYS A 304 16.29 15.64 -4.71
CA LYS A 304 16.00 16.93 -5.34
C LYS A 304 15.04 16.83 -6.53
N ASP A 305 15.01 15.69 -7.22
CA ASP A 305 14.12 15.41 -8.35
C ASP A 305 12.71 14.93 -7.92
N GLY A 306 12.44 14.84 -6.61
CA GLY A 306 11.19 14.35 -6.06
C GLY A 306 11.15 12.84 -5.81
N SER A 307 12.17 12.08 -6.23
CA SER A 307 12.26 10.64 -6.01
C SER A 307 12.28 10.30 -4.52
N ARG A 308 11.60 9.22 -4.13
CA ARG A 308 11.50 8.80 -2.73
C ARG A 308 12.61 7.83 -2.39
N VAL A 309 13.20 8.00 -1.21
CA VAL A 309 14.27 7.15 -0.70
C VAL A 309 13.86 6.59 0.64
N ASN A 310 13.96 5.28 0.78
CA ASN A 310 13.99 4.60 2.07
C ASN A 310 15.39 4.04 2.28
N ALA A 311 15.99 4.26 3.45
CA ALA A 311 17.30 3.70 3.79
C ALA A 311 17.29 3.06 5.18
N ILE A 312 18.03 1.97 5.31
CA ILE A 312 18.18 1.22 6.56
C ILE A 312 19.66 0.88 6.74
N ILE A 313 20.20 1.11 7.93
CA ILE A 313 21.61 0.83 8.25
C ILE A 313 21.75 -0.26 9.32
N PRO A 314 22.95 -0.84 9.51
CA PRO A 314 23.22 -1.68 10.67
C PRO A 314 22.91 -0.96 11.99
N PRO A 315 22.47 -1.69 13.05
CA PRO A 315 22.43 -3.15 13.15
C PRO A 315 21.18 -3.81 12.52
N LEU A 316 20.20 -3.06 12.02
CA LEU A 316 18.98 -3.64 11.43
C LEU A 316 19.24 -4.31 10.08
N ALA A 317 20.08 -3.68 9.25
CA ALA A 317 20.48 -4.24 7.96
C ALA A 317 21.72 -5.14 8.10
N LEU A 318 21.50 -6.41 8.44
CA LEU A 318 22.56 -7.39 8.78
C LEU A 318 23.62 -7.63 7.68
N LYS A 319 23.28 -7.35 6.41
CA LYS A 319 24.18 -7.55 5.26
C LYS A 319 24.91 -6.26 4.84
N GLY A 320 24.79 -5.20 5.64
CA GLY A 320 25.23 -3.86 5.28
C GLY A 320 24.03 -2.93 5.01
N PRO A 321 24.29 -1.62 4.88
CA PRO A 321 23.26 -0.63 4.60
C PRO A 321 22.51 -0.93 3.30
N CYS A 322 21.21 -0.66 3.29
CA CYS A 322 20.36 -0.83 2.12
C CYS A 322 19.56 0.44 1.81
N ILE A 323 19.23 0.60 0.52
CA ILE A 323 18.53 1.78 -0.01
C ILE A 323 17.48 1.30 -1.01
N THR A 324 16.26 1.80 -0.91
CA THR A 324 15.23 1.66 -1.95
C THR A 324 14.86 3.03 -2.45
N ILE A 325 15.04 3.26 -3.75
CA ILE A 325 14.66 4.50 -4.43
C ILE A 325 13.52 4.21 -5.40
N ARG A 326 12.40 4.91 -5.22
CA ARG A 326 11.29 4.92 -6.17
C ARG A 326 11.36 6.23 -6.93
N LYS A 327 11.70 6.14 -8.22
CA LYS A 327 11.96 7.33 -9.03
C LYS A 327 10.68 8.11 -9.28
N PHE A 328 10.79 9.42 -9.20
CA PHE A 328 9.74 10.32 -9.66
C PHE A 328 9.69 10.31 -11.19
N LYS A 329 8.54 9.96 -11.78
CA LYS A 329 8.38 9.95 -13.23
C LYS A 329 8.13 11.37 -13.72
N LYS A 330 8.99 11.85 -14.62
CA LYS A 330 8.86 13.18 -15.24
C LYS A 330 7.73 13.26 -16.27
N ASP A 331 7.44 12.16 -16.98
CA ASP A 331 6.40 12.14 -18.00
C ASP A 331 5.07 11.61 -17.46
N SER A 332 4.04 12.47 -17.49
CA SER A 332 2.66 12.06 -17.24
C SER A 332 2.10 11.38 -18.49
N LEU A 333 1.66 10.12 -18.33
CA LEU A 333 0.90 9.43 -19.38
C LEU A 333 -0.37 10.22 -19.70
N LYS A 334 -0.81 10.17 -20.95
CA LYS A 334 -2.08 10.76 -21.40
C LYS A 334 -3.12 9.68 -21.66
N ILE A 335 -4.39 10.06 -21.78
CA ILE A 335 -5.47 9.12 -22.09
C ILE A 335 -5.22 8.33 -23.38
N GLN A 336 -4.60 8.97 -24.37
CA GLN A 336 -4.24 8.35 -25.64
C GLN A 336 -3.27 7.17 -25.46
N ASP A 337 -2.42 7.21 -24.42
CA ASP A 337 -1.51 6.12 -24.11
C ASP A 337 -2.26 4.93 -23.50
N LEU A 338 -3.26 5.16 -22.64
CA LEU A 338 -4.12 4.07 -22.14
C LEU A 338 -4.92 3.40 -23.26
N ILE A 339 -5.37 4.17 -24.26
CA ILE A 339 -6.04 3.65 -25.45
C ILE A 339 -5.06 2.79 -26.27
N LYS A 340 -3.83 3.28 -26.52
CA LYS A 340 -2.77 2.52 -27.21
C LYS A 340 -2.42 1.23 -26.47
N PHE A 341 -2.38 1.26 -25.14
CA PHE A 341 -2.14 0.08 -24.29
C PHE A 341 -3.33 -0.87 -24.21
N LYS A 342 -4.49 -0.50 -24.79
CA LYS A 342 -5.74 -1.24 -24.70
C LYS A 342 -6.17 -1.47 -23.24
N THR A 343 -5.90 -0.49 -22.39
CA THR A 343 -6.37 -0.43 -20.99
C THR A 343 -7.81 0.07 -20.91
N VAL A 344 -8.21 0.90 -21.89
CA VAL A 344 -9.52 1.50 -22.05
C VAL A 344 -9.80 1.70 -23.55
N THR A 345 -11.05 1.75 -23.98
CA THR A 345 -11.43 2.13 -25.36
C THR A 345 -11.57 3.64 -25.50
N ALA A 346 -11.66 4.15 -26.73
CA ALA A 346 -11.91 5.58 -26.97
C ALA A 346 -13.29 6.01 -26.43
N GLN A 347 -14.31 5.17 -26.58
CA GLN A 347 -15.67 5.40 -26.08
C GLN A 347 -15.71 5.47 -24.56
N MET A 348 -15.02 4.55 -23.87
CA MET A 348 -14.91 4.58 -22.41
C MET A 348 -14.10 5.80 -21.92
N ALA A 349 -13.07 6.20 -22.67
CA ALA A 349 -12.30 7.41 -22.37
C ALA A 349 -13.15 8.69 -22.49
N GLU A 350 -13.94 8.82 -23.58
CA GLU A 350 -14.93 9.89 -23.77
C GLU A 350 -15.93 9.91 -22.61
N PHE A 351 -16.43 8.73 -22.20
CA PHE A 351 -17.33 8.62 -21.05
C PHE A 351 -16.71 9.16 -19.76
N LEU A 352 -15.48 8.75 -19.44
CA LEU A 352 -14.77 9.20 -18.23
C LEU A 352 -14.49 10.70 -18.23
N GLU A 353 -14.13 11.27 -19.39
CA GLU A 353 -13.98 12.72 -19.55
C GLU A 353 -15.29 13.45 -19.26
N MET A 354 -16.41 12.95 -19.78
CA MET A 354 -17.74 13.50 -19.49
C MET A 354 -18.12 13.39 -18.02
N CYS A 355 -17.79 12.27 -17.33
CA CYS A 355 -17.99 12.14 -15.89
C CYS A 355 -17.25 13.23 -15.11
N VAL A 356 -15.99 13.49 -15.45
CA VAL A 356 -15.17 14.50 -14.77
C VAL A 356 -15.73 15.90 -15.02
N LYS A 357 -16.05 16.25 -16.27
CA LYS A 357 -16.64 17.55 -16.62
C LYS A 357 -18.02 17.77 -16.01
N ALA A 358 -18.81 16.71 -15.87
CA ALA A 358 -20.12 16.75 -15.21
C ALA A 358 -20.04 16.67 -13.67
N ARG A 359 -18.84 16.87 -13.08
CA ARG A 359 -18.59 16.85 -11.63
C ARG A 359 -19.09 15.58 -10.94
N LYS A 360 -18.93 14.41 -11.59
CA LYS A 360 -19.21 13.12 -10.94
C LYS A 360 -18.06 12.73 -10.02
N ASN A 361 -18.41 12.29 -8.81
CA ASN A 361 -17.44 11.74 -7.87
C ASN A 361 -17.03 10.34 -8.32
N ILE A 362 -15.73 10.12 -8.52
CA ILE A 362 -15.20 8.87 -9.09
C ILE A 362 -14.26 8.19 -8.11
N VAL A 363 -14.51 6.91 -7.86
CA VAL A 363 -13.64 6.04 -7.09
C VAL A 363 -12.96 5.05 -8.04
N ILE A 364 -11.63 5.05 -8.07
CA ILE A 364 -10.85 4.09 -8.85
C ILE A 364 -10.39 2.97 -7.93
N SER A 365 -10.85 1.75 -8.19
CA SER A 365 -10.56 0.58 -7.37
C SER A 365 -9.70 -0.45 -8.11
N GLY A 366 -8.98 -1.28 -7.35
CA GLY A 366 -8.07 -2.27 -7.93
C GLY A 366 -6.98 -2.76 -6.98
N GLY A 367 -6.38 -3.89 -7.33
CA GLY A 367 -5.24 -4.47 -6.60
C GLY A 367 -3.97 -3.61 -6.64
N THR A 368 -2.95 -4.01 -5.87
CA THR A 368 -1.65 -3.35 -5.87
C THR A 368 -0.99 -3.44 -7.25
N GLY A 369 -0.44 -2.32 -7.73
CA GLY A 369 0.23 -2.27 -9.03
C GLY A 369 -0.71 -2.40 -10.24
N SER A 370 -2.04 -2.29 -10.06
CA SER A 370 -3.00 -2.31 -11.16
C SER A 370 -2.98 -1.05 -12.03
N GLY A 371 -2.42 0.06 -11.51
CA GLY A 371 -2.31 1.33 -12.21
C GLY A 371 -3.37 2.38 -11.81
N LYS A 372 -4.02 2.23 -10.65
CA LYS A 372 -5.06 3.17 -10.15
C LYS A 372 -4.60 4.62 -10.16
N THR A 373 -3.46 4.93 -9.53
CA THR A 373 -2.94 6.30 -9.45
C THR A 373 -2.60 6.86 -10.82
N THR A 374 -2.16 6.02 -11.76
CA THR A 374 -1.94 6.42 -13.16
C THR A 374 -3.26 6.83 -13.82
N THR A 375 -4.31 6.04 -13.66
CA THR A 375 -5.64 6.37 -14.19
C THR A 375 -6.20 7.60 -13.50
N LEU A 376 -6.05 7.73 -12.18
CA LEU A 376 -6.42 8.91 -11.40
C LEU A 376 -5.76 10.17 -11.95
N ASN A 377 -4.45 10.12 -12.17
CA ASN A 377 -3.71 11.25 -12.72
C ASN A 377 -4.25 11.67 -14.09
N ILE A 378 -4.52 10.71 -14.97
CA ILE A 378 -5.03 10.97 -16.32
C ILE A 378 -6.44 11.55 -16.27
N ILE A 379 -7.38 10.96 -15.53
CA ILE A 379 -8.75 11.48 -15.49
C ILE A 379 -8.81 12.83 -14.76
N SER A 380 -7.92 13.08 -13.80
CA SER A 380 -7.84 14.38 -13.11
C SER A 380 -7.38 15.49 -14.06
N SER A 381 -6.63 15.15 -15.13
CA SER A 381 -6.29 16.12 -16.19
C SER A 381 -7.49 16.59 -17.02
N PHE A 382 -8.65 15.93 -16.91
CA PHE A 382 -9.90 16.38 -17.55
C PHE A 382 -10.66 17.44 -16.75
N ILE A 383 -10.22 17.75 -15.53
CA ILE A 383 -10.79 18.83 -14.72
C ILE A 383 -10.59 20.16 -15.49
N PRO A 384 -11.64 20.99 -15.63
CA PRO A 384 -11.53 22.30 -16.27
C PRO A 384 -10.46 23.21 -15.63
N GLU A 385 -9.78 24.03 -16.45
CA GLU A 385 -8.70 24.95 -16.02
C GLU A 385 -9.17 26.05 -15.07
N ASP A 386 -10.47 26.37 -15.04
CA ASP A 386 -11.07 27.39 -14.18
C ASP A 386 -11.46 26.87 -12.79
N GLU A 387 -11.21 25.58 -12.50
CA GLU A 387 -11.51 24.96 -11.21
C GLU A 387 -10.25 24.87 -10.32
N ARG A 388 -10.38 25.23 -9.04
CA ARG A 388 -9.31 25.08 -8.05
C ARG A 388 -9.22 23.64 -7.56
N ILE A 389 -8.07 23.02 -7.74
CA ILE A 389 -7.82 21.61 -7.38
C ILE A 389 -6.93 21.54 -6.14
N VAL A 390 -7.32 20.73 -5.16
CA VAL A 390 -6.44 20.37 -4.04
C VAL A 390 -6.22 18.87 -4.03
N THR A 391 -4.98 18.44 -4.21
CA THR A 391 -4.59 17.02 -4.12
C THR A 391 -4.04 16.71 -2.73
N VAL A 392 -4.41 15.56 -2.17
CA VAL A 392 -3.90 15.06 -0.89
C VAL A 392 -3.34 13.66 -1.10
N GLU A 393 -2.06 13.46 -0.84
CA GLU A 393 -1.39 12.18 -1.06
C GLU A 393 -0.51 11.82 0.13
N ASP A 394 -0.31 10.52 0.40
CA ASP A 394 0.74 10.09 1.34
C ASP A 394 2.10 10.63 0.90
N ALA A 395 2.29 10.62 -0.40
CA ALA A 395 3.42 11.23 -1.02
C ALA A 395 3.01 11.64 -2.44
N ALA A 396 3.37 12.85 -2.85
CA ALA A 396 3.01 13.42 -4.14
C ALA A 396 3.41 12.51 -5.32
N GLU A 397 2.42 12.00 -6.07
CA GLU A 397 2.55 11.27 -7.35
C GLU A 397 1.76 11.94 -8.47
N LEU A 398 0.67 12.64 -8.14
CA LEU A 398 -0.15 13.32 -9.12
C LEU A 398 0.60 14.50 -9.76
N GLN A 399 0.39 14.66 -11.06
CA GLN A 399 0.95 15.67 -11.95
C GLN A 399 -0.18 16.18 -12.83
N LEU A 400 -0.76 17.31 -12.42
CA LEU A 400 -1.89 17.94 -13.09
C LEU A 400 -1.38 19.08 -13.98
N PRO A 401 -1.86 19.21 -15.23
CA PRO A 401 -1.47 20.31 -16.12
C PRO A 401 -2.05 21.67 -15.69
N GLN A 402 -3.09 21.69 -14.84
CA GLN A 402 -3.81 22.89 -14.47
C GLN A 402 -3.00 23.82 -13.56
N ASP A 403 -3.11 25.13 -13.80
CA ASP A 403 -2.39 26.15 -13.03
C ASP A 403 -2.92 26.30 -11.59
N HIS A 404 -4.25 26.21 -11.38
CA HIS A 404 -4.87 26.47 -10.08
C HIS A 404 -4.89 25.24 -9.16
N TRP A 405 -3.71 24.63 -9.01
CA TRP A 405 -3.51 23.37 -8.29
C TRP A 405 -2.69 23.56 -7.01
N VAL A 406 -3.19 23.02 -5.90
CA VAL A 406 -2.45 22.91 -4.64
C VAL A 406 -2.17 21.44 -4.33
N GLN A 407 -0.90 21.11 -4.12
CA GLN A 407 -0.47 19.77 -3.75
C GLN A 407 -0.16 19.69 -2.25
N LEU A 408 -0.85 18.80 -1.55
CA LEU A 408 -0.65 18.51 -0.13
C LEU A 408 -0.15 17.08 0.05
N GLU A 409 0.80 16.93 0.98
CA GLU A 409 1.44 15.66 1.29
C GLU A 409 1.38 15.36 2.78
N SER A 410 1.02 14.12 3.11
CA SER A 410 1.03 13.65 4.50
C SER A 410 2.47 13.64 5.04
N ARG A 411 2.61 13.84 6.34
CA ARG A 411 3.91 13.83 7.02
C ARG A 411 3.91 12.74 8.08
N PRO A 412 4.76 11.72 7.99
CA PRO A 412 4.91 10.76 9.08
C PRO A 412 5.43 11.45 10.35
N PRO A 413 5.23 10.87 11.54
CA PRO A 413 5.83 11.40 12.75
C PRO A 413 7.36 11.45 12.66
N ASN A 414 7.96 12.37 13.42
CA ASN A 414 9.41 12.37 13.62
C ASN A 414 9.85 11.17 14.49
N LEU A 415 11.16 11.03 14.70
CA LEU A 415 11.75 9.94 15.51
C LEU A 415 11.21 9.89 16.95
N GLU A 416 10.72 11.01 17.48
CA GLU A 416 10.07 11.09 18.81
C GLU A 416 8.57 10.76 18.78
N GLY A 417 8.03 10.31 17.65
CA GLY A 417 6.61 10.01 17.47
C GLY A 417 5.71 11.24 17.33
N LYS A 418 6.27 12.45 17.19
CA LYS A 418 5.53 13.72 17.17
C LYS A 418 5.42 14.32 15.78
N GLY A 419 4.45 15.22 15.62
CA GLY A 419 4.32 16.04 14.41
C GLY A 419 3.83 15.30 13.17
N ALA A 420 3.20 14.13 13.33
CA ALA A 420 2.49 13.48 12.23
C ALA A 420 1.38 14.40 11.71
N ILE A 421 1.24 14.47 10.39
CA ILE A 421 0.12 15.11 9.70
C ILE A 421 -0.46 14.06 8.77
N THR A 422 -1.64 13.54 9.09
CA THR A 422 -2.24 12.44 8.35
C THR A 422 -2.99 12.94 7.11
N ILE A 423 -3.30 12.04 6.16
CA ILE A 423 -4.20 12.36 5.03
C ILE A 423 -5.52 12.94 5.56
N ARG A 424 -6.05 12.38 6.64
CA ARG A 424 -7.28 12.85 7.28
C ARG A 424 -7.20 14.31 7.72
N ASP A 425 -6.10 14.70 8.36
CA ASP A 425 -5.87 16.09 8.79
C ASP A 425 -5.86 17.04 7.61
N LEU A 426 -5.22 16.63 6.50
CA LEU A 426 -5.15 17.40 5.27
C LEU A 426 -6.51 17.51 4.58
N VAL A 427 -7.28 16.42 4.46
CA VAL A 427 -8.64 16.44 3.87
C VAL A 427 -9.55 17.39 4.64
N LYS A 428 -9.54 17.34 5.99
CA LYS A 428 -10.29 18.30 6.82
C LYS A 428 -9.83 19.74 6.60
N ASN A 429 -8.54 19.96 6.40
CA ASN A 429 -8.01 21.29 6.10
C ASN A 429 -8.42 21.78 4.70
N CYS A 430 -8.50 20.88 3.71
CA CYS A 430 -8.91 21.21 2.33
C CYS A 430 -10.26 21.92 2.30
N LEU A 431 -11.21 21.51 3.14
CA LEU A 431 -12.54 22.13 3.21
C LEU A 431 -12.52 23.64 3.55
N ARG A 432 -11.41 24.15 4.08
CA ARG A 432 -11.20 25.58 4.38
C ARG A 432 -10.44 26.33 3.28
N MET A 433 -9.96 25.62 2.26
CA MET A 433 -9.14 26.16 1.19
C MET A 433 -9.96 26.60 -0.03
N ARG A 434 -11.30 26.53 0.08
CA ARG A 434 -12.26 26.75 -1.01
C ARG A 434 -11.90 26.00 -2.30
N PRO A 435 -11.69 24.66 -2.26
CA PRO A 435 -11.47 23.90 -3.47
C PRO A 435 -12.76 23.76 -4.28
N ASP A 436 -12.65 23.70 -5.59
CA ASP A 436 -13.71 23.19 -6.46
C ASP A 436 -13.62 21.65 -6.55
N ARG A 437 -12.39 21.11 -6.50
CA ARG A 437 -12.10 19.68 -6.56
C ARG A 437 -11.16 19.26 -5.46
N ILE A 438 -11.49 18.14 -4.80
CA ILE A 438 -10.58 17.45 -3.90
C ILE A 438 -10.21 16.12 -4.53
N VAL A 439 -8.91 15.85 -4.64
CA VAL A 439 -8.39 14.59 -5.16
C VAL A 439 -7.55 13.93 -4.09
N VAL A 440 -7.98 12.78 -3.59
CA VAL A 440 -7.22 12.02 -2.61
C VAL A 440 -6.50 10.88 -3.33
N GLY A 441 -5.16 10.85 -3.27
CA GLY A 441 -4.38 9.86 -4.00
C GLY A 441 -4.78 8.43 -3.68
N GLU A 442 -5.01 8.13 -2.39
CA GLU A 442 -5.54 6.85 -1.94
C GLU A 442 -6.22 6.97 -0.57
N CYS A 443 -7.43 6.43 -0.44
CA CYS A 443 -8.09 6.23 0.85
C CYS A 443 -7.82 4.82 1.38
N ARG A 444 -7.43 4.75 2.66
CA ARG A 444 -7.05 3.53 3.39
C ARG A 444 -7.74 3.39 4.74
N ALA A 445 -8.19 4.49 5.35
CA ALA A 445 -8.73 4.53 6.70
C ALA A 445 -9.78 5.66 6.88
N GLY A 446 -9.86 6.22 8.08
CA GLY A 446 -10.91 7.14 8.52
C GLY A 446 -11.06 8.45 7.72
N GLU A 447 -10.05 8.85 6.95
CA GLU A 447 -10.15 9.95 5.97
C GLU A 447 -11.26 9.72 4.94
N THR A 448 -11.66 8.47 4.74
CA THR A 448 -12.77 8.11 3.84
C THR A 448 -14.07 8.79 4.25
N LEU A 449 -14.36 8.89 5.55
CA LEU A 449 -15.56 9.58 6.03
C LEU A 449 -15.53 11.07 5.65
N ASP A 450 -14.40 11.74 5.93
CA ASP A 450 -14.23 13.16 5.62
C ASP A 450 -14.29 13.42 4.10
N MET A 451 -13.77 12.48 3.30
CA MET A 451 -13.87 12.53 1.83
C MET A 451 -15.31 12.36 1.34
N LEU A 452 -16.06 11.39 1.86
CA LEU A 452 -17.48 11.21 1.52
C LEU A 452 -18.32 12.41 1.93
N GLN A 453 -18.01 13.03 3.08
CA GLN A 453 -18.65 14.28 3.50
C GLN A 453 -18.34 15.41 2.52
N ALA A 454 -17.08 15.58 2.11
CA ALA A 454 -16.69 16.58 1.11
C ALA A 454 -17.47 16.40 -0.20
N MET A 455 -17.55 15.15 -0.68
CA MET A 455 -18.30 14.76 -1.89
C MET A 455 -19.80 15.07 -1.80
N ASN A 456 -20.38 15.07 -0.61
CA ASN A 456 -21.78 15.41 -0.37
C ASN A 456 -22.00 16.91 -0.06
N THR A 457 -20.94 17.67 0.19
CA THR A 457 -21.03 19.06 0.71
C THR A 457 -20.30 20.07 -0.17
N GLY A 458 -20.69 20.13 -1.45
CA GLY A 458 -20.29 21.22 -2.34
C GLY A 458 -18.89 21.09 -2.95
N HIS A 459 -18.25 19.93 -2.79
CA HIS A 459 -16.99 19.58 -3.44
C HIS A 459 -17.20 18.42 -4.43
N ASP A 460 -18.27 18.52 -5.21
CA ASP A 460 -18.66 17.53 -6.21
C ASP A 460 -17.56 17.37 -7.28
N GLY A 461 -17.50 16.19 -7.87
CA GLY A 461 -16.46 15.88 -8.85
C GLY A 461 -15.13 15.49 -8.23
N SER A 462 -15.11 15.21 -6.93
CA SER A 462 -13.94 14.73 -6.22
C SER A 462 -13.55 13.31 -6.64
N LEU A 463 -12.25 13.02 -6.61
CA LEU A 463 -11.68 11.78 -7.14
C LEU A 463 -10.83 11.09 -6.09
N THR A 464 -10.86 9.76 -6.03
CA THR A 464 -9.96 9.01 -5.15
C THR A 464 -9.63 7.62 -5.67
N THR A 465 -8.60 6.97 -5.09
CA THR A 465 -8.35 5.55 -5.29
C THR A 465 -8.50 4.73 -4.01
N LEU A 466 -8.81 3.45 -4.14
CA LEU A 466 -8.80 2.50 -3.02
C LEU A 466 -8.44 1.07 -3.49
N HIS A 467 -8.11 0.21 -2.53
CA HIS A 467 -7.89 -1.21 -2.80
C HIS A 467 -9.16 -2.04 -2.66
N ALA A 468 -9.60 -2.63 -3.78
CA ALA A 468 -10.69 -3.60 -3.86
C ALA A 468 -10.53 -4.48 -5.12
N ASN A 469 -11.10 -5.68 -5.10
CA ASN A 469 -11.00 -6.63 -6.21
C ASN A 469 -12.17 -6.52 -7.19
N THR A 470 -13.32 -6.00 -6.73
CA THR A 470 -14.53 -5.78 -7.52
C THR A 470 -15.20 -4.45 -7.14
N PRO A 471 -16.11 -3.91 -7.97
CA PRO A 471 -16.91 -2.73 -7.60
C PRO A 471 -17.72 -2.94 -6.31
N ARG A 472 -18.27 -4.14 -6.11
CA ARG A 472 -19.00 -4.48 -4.87
C ARG A 472 -18.08 -4.50 -3.65
N ASP A 473 -16.87 -5.05 -3.78
CA ASP A 473 -15.88 -4.99 -2.71
C ASP A 473 -15.47 -3.55 -2.40
N ALA A 474 -15.45 -2.65 -3.39
CA ALA A 474 -15.13 -1.25 -3.18
C ALA A 474 -16.12 -0.58 -2.20
N ILE A 475 -17.42 -0.88 -2.32
CA ILE A 475 -18.44 -0.41 -1.36
C ILE A 475 -18.17 -0.95 0.05
N ALA A 476 -17.94 -2.24 0.20
CA ALA A 476 -17.64 -2.85 1.51
C ALA A 476 -16.35 -2.28 2.13
N ARG A 477 -15.35 -1.95 1.30
CA ARG A 477 -14.10 -1.31 1.74
C ARG A 477 -14.32 0.13 2.19
N LEU A 478 -15.12 0.90 1.47
CA LEU A 478 -15.53 2.25 1.92
C LEU A 478 -16.24 2.18 3.27
N GLU A 479 -17.19 1.26 3.45
CA GLU A 479 -17.90 1.05 4.71
C GLU A 479 -16.92 0.75 5.86
N THR A 480 -16.01 -0.20 5.65
CA THR A 480 -14.98 -0.56 6.64
C THR A 480 -14.08 0.63 7.00
N MET A 481 -13.64 1.40 6.01
CA MET A 481 -12.76 2.55 6.22
C MET A 481 -13.47 3.68 6.98
N VAL A 482 -14.77 3.88 6.76
CA VAL A 482 -15.58 4.83 7.53
C VAL A 482 -15.67 4.41 9.00
N LEU A 483 -15.85 3.12 9.29
CA LEU A 483 -15.85 2.61 10.67
C LEU A 483 -14.50 2.83 11.38
N MET A 484 -13.39 2.87 10.65
CA MET A 484 -12.06 3.19 11.19
C MET A 484 -11.88 4.69 11.53
N SER A 485 -12.86 5.54 11.24
CA SER A 485 -12.81 6.97 11.55
C SER A 485 -12.97 7.28 13.05
N GLY A 486 -13.36 6.30 13.86
CA GLY A 486 -13.66 6.47 15.29
C GLY A 486 -15.02 7.11 15.58
N MET A 487 -15.84 7.34 14.55
CA MET A 487 -17.23 7.76 14.71
C MET A 487 -18.15 6.54 14.73
N GLU A 488 -19.05 6.48 15.71
CA GLU A 488 -20.09 5.45 15.76
C GLU A 488 -21.27 5.86 14.88
N LEU A 489 -21.29 5.37 13.65
CA LEU A 489 -22.40 5.57 12.71
C LEU A 489 -23.07 4.22 12.44
N PRO A 490 -24.42 4.14 12.43
CA PRO A 490 -25.11 2.95 11.95
C PRO A 490 -24.68 2.60 10.53
N VAL A 491 -24.48 1.31 10.25
CA VAL A 491 -24.05 0.82 8.92
C VAL A 491 -24.94 1.35 7.80
N LYS A 492 -26.26 1.41 8.04
CA LYS A 492 -27.22 1.98 7.09
C LYS A 492 -26.88 3.43 6.71
N ALA A 493 -26.59 4.29 7.70
CA ALA A 493 -26.22 5.68 7.47
C ALA A 493 -24.89 5.82 6.70
N ILE A 494 -23.94 4.90 6.92
CA ILE A 494 -22.69 4.86 6.16
C ILE A 494 -22.97 4.51 4.70
N ARG A 495 -23.82 3.51 4.45
CA ARG A 495 -24.22 3.10 3.09
C ARG A 495 -24.99 4.20 2.37
N GLU A 496 -25.88 4.90 3.06
CA GLU A 496 -26.58 6.08 2.52
C GLU A 496 -25.59 7.18 2.13
N GLN A 497 -24.59 7.48 2.97
CA GLN A 497 -23.54 8.44 2.62
C GLN A 497 -22.73 8.00 1.41
N ILE A 498 -22.36 6.71 1.31
CA ILE A 498 -21.63 6.16 0.16
C ILE A 498 -22.47 6.26 -1.11
N ALA A 499 -23.73 5.82 -1.07
CA ALA A 499 -24.65 5.81 -2.19
C ALA A 499 -24.97 7.22 -2.70
N SER A 500 -25.00 8.21 -1.81
CA SER A 500 -25.17 9.62 -2.17
C SER A 500 -23.88 10.24 -2.73
N ALA A 501 -22.73 9.92 -2.15
CA ALA A 501 -21.47 10.57 -2.48
C ALA A 501 -20.83 10.02 -3.75
N VAL A 502 -20.74 8.69 -3.89
CA VAL A 502 -19.99 8.05 -4.97
C VAL A 502 -20.93 7.88 -6.17
N HIS A 503 -20.50 8.35 -7.34
CA HIS A 503 -21.31 8.24 -8.56
C HIS A 503 -20.79 7.13 -9.48
N ILE A 504 -19.48 7.04 -9.67
CA ILE A 504 -18.85 6.09 -10.60
C ILE A 504 -17.73 5.33 -9.90
N ILE A 505 -17.69 4.02 -10.11
CA ILE A 505 -16.57 3.15 -9.71
C ILE A 505 -15.86 2.67 -10.97
N VAL A 506 -14.56 2.89 -11.04
CA VAL A 506 -13.68 2.42 -12.12
C VAL A 506 -12.80 1.30 -11.58
N GLN A 507 -13.11 0.05 -11.91
CA GLN A 507 -12.35 -1.11 -11.45
C GLN A 507 -11.22 -1.44 -12.43
N GLN A 508 -9.98 -1.41 -11.95
CA GLN A 508 -8.79 -1.71 -12.74
C GLN A 508 -8.03 -2.93 -12.23
N THR A 509 -7.74 -3.85 -13.14
CA THR A 509 -7.07 -5.12 -12.84
C THR A 509 -5.76 -5.24 -13.63
N ARG A 510 -4.72 -5.78 -12.96
CA ARG A 510 -3.49 -6.26 -13.61
C ARG A 510 -3.65 -7.76 -13.87
N PHE A 511 -3.57 -8.14 -15.12
CA PHE A 511 -3.61 -9.54 -15.53
C PHE A 511 -2.25 -10.22 -15.37
N SER A 512 -2.24 -11.55 -15.45
CA SER A 512 -1.04 -12.39 -15.30
C SER A 512 0.04 -12.09 -16.35
N ASP A 513 -0.34 -11.61 -17.54
CA ASP A 513 0.57 -11.18 -18.60
C ASP A 513 1.16 -9.77 -18.37
N GLY A 514 0.81 -9.14 -17.25
CA GLY A 514 1.26 -7.80 -16.88
C GLY A 514 0.41 -6.66 -17.48
N THR A 515 -0.52 -6.96 -18.37
CA THR A 515 -1.43 -5.94 -18.92
C THR A 515 -2.36 -5.40 -17.85
N ARG A 516 -2.70 -4.12 -17.97
CA ARG A 516 -3.61 -3.42 -17.06
C ARG A 516 -4.86 -3.03 -17.83
N LYS A 517 -6.04 -3.36 -17.33
CA LYS A 517 -7.32 -3.05 -17.98
C LYS A 517 -8.32 -2.53 -16.96
N ILE A 518 -9.11 -1.54 -17.38
CA ILE A 518 -10.31 -1.10 -16.65
C ILE A 518 -11.39 -2.15 -16.90
N CYS A 519 -11.54 -3.11 -15.99
CA CYS A 519 -12.45 -4.24 -16.18
C CYS A 519 -13.91 -3.88 -15.98
N PHE A 520 -14.22 -2.85 -15.19
CA PHE A 520 -15.59 -2.37 -14.99
C PHE A 520 -15.60 -0.84 -14.88
N ILE A 521 -16.62 -0.22 -15.46
CA ILE A 521 -17.07 1.13 -15.15
C ILE A 521 -18.53 0.98 -14.70
N THR A 522 -18.79 1.28 -13.44
CA THR A 522 -20.04 0.96 -12.75
C THR A 522 -20.64 2.24 -12.16
N GLU A 523 -21.93 2.50 -12.39
CA GLU A 523 -22.69 3.53 -11.69
C GLU A 523 -23.15 3.02 -10.32
N VAL A 524 -23.06 3.88 -9.30
CA VAL A 524 -23.75 3.67 -8.03
C VAL A 524 -25.15 4.29 -8.18
N ALA A 525 -26.16 3.43 -8.34
CA ALA A 525 -27.50 3.85 -8.72
C ALA A 525 -28.34 4.35 -7.53
N GLY A 526 -27.90 4.07 -6.30
CA GLY A 526 -28.55 4.47 -5.07
C GLY A 526 -28.52 3.36 -4.04
N MET A 527 -29.58 3.28 -3.24
CA MET A 527 -29.74 2.28 -2.19
C MET A 527 -31.18 1.77 -2.18
N GLU A 528 -31.34 0.45 -2.16
CA GLU A 528 -32.62 -0.21 -1.98
C GLU A 528 -32.61 -0.93 -0.64
N VAL A 529 -33.49 -0.51 0.27
CA VAL A 529 -33.53 -0.95 1.67
C VAL A 529 -32.17 -0.72 2.34
N ASP A 530 -31.32 -1.75 2.45
CA ASP A 530 -30.01 -1.70 3.10
C ASP A 530 -28.85 -2.02 2.14
N ILE A 531 -29.11 -2.16 0.84
CA ILE A 531 -28.14 -2.57 -0.18
C ILE A 531 -27.87 -1.42 -1.14
N VAL A 532 -26.60 -1.04 -1.29
CA VAL A 532 -26.17 -0.10 -2.33
C VAL A 532 -26.27 -0.79 -3.69
N THR A 533 -27.04 -0.19 -4.60
CA THR A 533 -27.29 -0.74 -5.94
C THR A 533 -26.21 -0.26 -6.92
N LEU A 534 -25.70 -1.21 -7.71
CA LEU A 534 -24.62 -0.99 -8.66
C LEU A 534 -25.08 -1.43 -10.05
N GLN A 535 -24.75 -0.63 -11.06
CA GLN A 535 -25.10 -0.92 -12.44
C GLN A 535 -23.89 -0.77 -13.35
N ASP A 536 -23.46 -1.87 -13.96
CA ASP A 536 -22.32 -1.86 -14.88
C ASP A 536 -22.71 -1.15 -16.18
N ILE A 537 -21.89 -0.20 -16.60
CA ILE A 537 -22.03 0.55 -17.86
C ILE A 537 -21.14 -0.11 -18.92
N PHE A 538 -19.89 -0.40 -18.52
CA PHE A 538 -18.91 -1.08 -19.35
C PHE A 538 -18.24 -2.18 -18.55
N TYR A 539 -17.97 -3.32 -19.19
CA TYR A 539 -17.17 -4.38 -18.59
C TYR A 539 -16.25 -5.06 -19.60
N TYR A 540 -15.15 -5.63 -19.10
CA TYR A 540 -14.22 -6.41 -19.91
C TYR A 540 -14.55 -7.89 -19.82
N LYS A 541 -14.94 -8.49 -20.96
CA LYS A 541 -15.17 -9.92 -21.08
C LYS A 541 -13.89 -10.61 -21.52
N GLN A 542 -13.27 -11.36 -20.61
CA GLN A 542 -12.13 -12.21 -20.94
C GLN A 542 -12.60 -13.44 -21.74
N GLU A 543 -11.99 -13.68 -22.88
CA GLU A 543 -12.33 -14.75 -23.84
C GLU A 543 -11.21 -15.82 -23.95
N GLY A 544 -10.32 -15.84 -22.97
CA GLY A 544 -9.20 -16.78 -22.86
C GLY A 544 -7.83 -16.11 -22.95
N PHE A 545 -6.87 -16.86 -23.50
CA PHE A 545 -5.49 -16.42 -23.69
C PHE A 545 -5.09 -16.66 -25.15
N THR A 546 -4.14 -15.88 -25.65
CA THR A 546 -3.47 -16.13 -26.94
C THR A 546 -2.40 -17.22 -26.80
N ASP A 547 -1.89 -17.73 -27.93
CA ASP A 547 -0.87 -18.78 -27.95
C ASP A 547 0.44 -18.36 -27.25
N ASP A 548 0.74 -17.06 -27.20
CA ASP A 548 1.87 -16.46 -26.47
C ASP A 548 1.56 -16.16 -24.99
N GLY A 549 0.42 -16.63 -24.47
CA GLY A 549 0.04 -16.52 -23.06
C GLY A 549 -0.51 -15.16 -22.63
N LYS A 550 -0.85 -14.26 -23.58
CA LYS A 550 -1.46 -12.95 -23.26
C LYS A 550 -2.96 -13.07 -23.10
N VAL A 551 -3.55 -12.18 -22.30
CA VAL A 551 -4.99 -12.15 -22.07
C VAL A 551 -5.72 -11.67 -23.31
N ARG A 552 -6.70 -12.46 -23.77
CA ARG A 552 -7.62 -12.10 -24.86
C ARG A 552 -8.99 -11.77 -24.30
N GLY A 553 -9.64 -10.75 -24.86
CA GLY A 553 -10.98 -10.36 -24.48
C GLY A 553 -11.39 -9.06 -25.16
N ARG A 554 -12.62 -8.63 -24.89
CA ARG A 554 -13.21 -7.43 -25.45
C ARG A 554 -13.95 -6.63 -24.39
N TYR A 555 -14.04 -5.32 -24.62
CA TYR A 555 -14.91 -4.45 -23.83
C TYR A 555 -16.34 -4.57 -24.35
N VAL A 556 -17.30 -4.55 -23.45
CA VAL A 556 -18.73 -4.66 -23.74
C VAL A 556 -19.44 -3.51 -23.05
N ALA A 557 -20.26 -2.78 -23.79
CA ALA A 557 -21.24 -1.85 -23.21
C ALA A 557 -22.49 -2.65 -22.81
N SER A 558 -23.01 -2.42 -21.60
CA SER A 558 -24.14 -3.19 -21.09
C SER A 558 -25.50 -2.80 -21.69
N GLY A 559 -25.55 -1.72 -22.49
CA GLY A 559 -26.81 -1.10 -22.93
C GLY A 559 -27.38 -0.10 -21.91
N PHE A 560 -26.85 -0.05 -20.69
CA PHE A 560 -27.34 0.84 -19.66
C PHE A 560 -26.82 2.27 -19.86
N VAL A 561 -27.74 3.24 -19.84
CA VAL A 561 -27.43 4.68 -19.93
C VAL A 561 -27.51 5.29 -18.54
N PRO A 562 -26.42 5.88 -18.02
CA PRO A 562 -26.42 6.50 -16.69
C PRO A 562 -27.40 7.66 -16.59
N LYS A 563 -28.01 7.83 -15.42
CA LYS A 563 -29.08 8.83 -15.21
C LYS A 563 -28.63 10.26 -15.56
N PHE A 564 -27.37 10.59 -15.27
CA PHE A 564 -26.86 11.94 -15.55
C PHE A 564 -26.66 12.23 -17.04
N TYR A 565 -26.50 11.21 -17.88
CA TYR A 565 -26.43 11.40 -19.34
C TYR A 565 -27.77 11.89 -19.89
N ASP A 566 -28.88 11.32 -19.41
CA ASP A 566 -30.23 11.78 -19.75
C ASP A 566 -30.45 13.23 -19.30
N ASP A 567 -29.98 13.58 -18.10
CA ASP A 567 -30.09 14.94 -17.58
C ASP A 567 -29.27 15.95 -18.39
N LEU A 568 -28.06 15.58 -18.82
CA LEU A 568 -27.22 16.41 -19.70
C LEU A 568 -27.91 16.62 -21.06
N GLN A 569 -28.46 15.56 -21.65
CA GLN A 569 -29.20 15.65 -22.91
C GLN A 569 -30.42 16.57 -22.79
N ARG A 570 -31.20 16.44 -21.69
CA ARG A 570 -32.35 17.33 -21.40
C ARG A 570 -31.96 18.79 -21.24
N LYS A 571 -30.76 19.05 -20.71
CA LYS A 571 -30.17 20.40 -20.59
C LYS A 571 -29.58 20.92 -21.90
N GLY A 572 -29.66 20.15 -22.99
CA GLY A 572 -29.12 20.52 -24.31
C GLY A 572 -27.60 20.42 -24.39
N ILE A 573 -26.94 19.77 -23.43
CA ILE A 573 -25.51 19.51 -23.48
C ILE A 573 -25.30 18.32 -24.42
N PRO A 574 -24.47 18.45 -25.48
CA PRO A 574 -24.22 17.36 -26.40
C PRO A 574 -23.62 16.14 -25.67
N VAL A 575 -24.26 14.99 -25.80
CA VAL A 575 -23.78 13.71 -25.27
C VAL A 575 -23.83 12.65 -26.36
N ASN A 576 -22.81 11.81 -26.42
CA ASN A 576 -22.72 10.73 -27.39
C ASN A 576 -23.42 9.47 -26.86
N MET A 577 -24.70 9.29 -27.19
CA MET A 577 -25.47 8.13 -26.73
C MET A 577 -25.08 6.81 -27.41
N SER A 578 -24.34 6.83 -28.52
CA SER A 578 -23.99 5.58 -29.21
C SER A 578 -22.94 4.77 -28.45
N ILE A 579 -22.19 5.38 -27.52
CA ILE A 579 -21.16 4.68 -26.73
C ILE A 579 -21.71 3.57 -25.85
N PHE A 580 -23.02 3.60 -25.53
CA PHE A 580 -23.66 2.59 -24.66
C PHE A 580 -24.24 1.39 -25.44
N ARG A 581 -24.21 1.43 -26.77
CA ARG A 581 -24.70 0.31 -27.59
C ARG A 581 -23.59 -0.72 -27.72
N GLU A 582 -23.96 -2.01 -27.72
CA GLU A 582 -23.02 -3.05 -28.11
C GLU A 582 -22.79 -2.94 -29.63
N ASP A 583 -21.52 -2.90 -30.04
CA ASP A 583 -21.09 -2.84 -31.45
C ASP A 583 -21.41 -4.15 -32.20
#